data_AF-A0A8T8LLN9-F1
#
_entry.id   AF-A0A8T8LLN9-F1
#
_cell.length_a   1.000
_cell.length_b   1.000
_cell.length_c   1.000
_cell.angle_alpha   90.00
_cell.angle_beta   90.00
_cell.angle_gamma   90.00
#
_symmetry.space_group_name_H-M   'P 1'
#
loop_
_entity.id
_entity.type
_entity.pdbx_description
1 polymer ?
#
loop_
_entity_poly.entity_id
_entity_poly.type
_entity_poly.pdbx_seq_one_letter_code
_entity_poly.pdbx_strand_id
1 'polypeptide(L)'
;MELRVIEKTDTELHIEIAGEDHTFMNVLKGALLESDDVAAATYDMNPEQSGGQTEPVLTVKAEEGDPLDVLADAAGSITERTDALRDAVRAA
;
A
#
# COMPACT_ATOMS: atom_id res chain seq x y z
N MET A 1 -10.56 8.27 -0.04
CA MET A 1 -9.17 8.19 0.39
C MET A 1 -8.64 9.56 0.78
N GLU A 2 -8.11 9.67 1.99
CA GLU A 2 -7.25 10.77 2.44
C GLU A 2 -5.91 10.17 2.90
N LEU A 3 -4.78 10.79 2.52
CA LEU A 3 -3.45 10.27 2.78
C LEU A 3 -2.71 11.20 3.74
N ARG A 4 -2.16 10.64 4.82
CA ARG A 4 -1.39 11.39 5.80
C ARG A 4 -0.12 10.66 6.18
N VAL A 5 1.03 11.25 5.87
CA VAL A 5 2.33 10.76 6.33
C VAL A 5 2.43 10.97 7.84
N ILE A 6 2.66 9.88 8.58
CA ILE A 6 2.92 9.88 10.02
C ILE A 6 4.41 10.03 10.26
N GLU A 7 5.20 9.20 9.60
CA GLU A 7 6.66 9.19 9.69
C GLU A 7 7.25 8.85 8.33
N LYS A 8 8.39 9.48 8.01
CA LYS A 8 9.18 9.16 6.81
C LYS A 8 10.66 9.32 7.14
N THR A 9 11.43 8.30 6.79
CA THR A 9 12.89 8.34 6.76
C THR A 9 13.37 8.20 5.31
N ASP A 10 14.67 7.99 5.12
CA ASP A 10 15.23 7.78 3.79
C ASP A 10 14.70 6.49 3.15
N THR A 11 14.44 5.43 3.93
CA THR A 11 14.03 4.10 3.41
C THR A 11 12.75 3.55 4.04
N GLU A 12 12.11 4.26 4.98
CA GLU A 12 10.92 3.78 5.69
C GLU A 12 9.80 4.83 5.69
N LEU A 13 8.56 4.39 5.47
CA LEU A 13 7.36 5.22 5.41
C LEU A 13 6.26 4.61 6.29
N HIS A 14 5.66 5.46 7.11
CA HIS A 14 4.43 5.19 7.85
C HIS A 14 3.37 6.18 7.38
N ILE A 15 2.30 5.67 6.78
CA ILE A 15 1.25 6.48 6.16
C ILE A 15 -0.13 5.97 6.54
N GLU A 16 -0.98 6.87 7.00
CA GLU A 16 -2.40 6.61 7.21
C GLU A 16 -3.15 6.76 5.88
N ILE A 17 -4.00 5.78 5.55
CA ILE A 17 -4.80 5.74 4.33
C ILE A 17 -6.28 5.72 4.72
N ALA A 18 -6.80 6.88 5.11
CA ALA A 18 -8.15 7.00 5.63
C ALA A 18 -9.22 6.76 4.55
N GLY A 19 -10.29 6.08 4.94
CA GLY A 19 -11.42 5.72 4.07
C GLY A 19 -11.22 4.45 3.24
N GLU A 20 -10.15 3.69 3.49
CA GLU A 20 -9.92 2.37 2.90
C GLU A 20 -9.99 1.25 3.97
N ASP A 21 -10.18 0.02 3.53
CA ASP A 21 -10.31 -1.18 4.37
C ASP A 21 -9.42 -2.33 3.84
N HIS A 22 -9.44 -3.49 4.50
CA HIS A 22 -8.67 -4.68 4.21
C HIS A 22 -8.69 -5.12 2.73
N THR A 23 -9.76 -4.84 1.99
CA THR A 23 -9.82 -5.14 0.55
C THR A 23 -8.73 -4.39 -0.21
N PHE A 24 -8.70 -3.06 -0.13
CA PHE A 24 -7.70 -2.25 -0.80
C PHE A 24 -6.31 -2.50 -0.19
N MET A 25 -6.24 -2.54 1.14
CA MET A 25 -4.97 -2.68 1.85
C MET A 25 -4.27 -4.01 1.59
N ASN A 26 -5.01 -5.13 1.44
CA ASN A 26 -4.39 -6.40 1.09
C ASN A 26 -3.88 -6.44 -0.34
N VAL A 27 -4.56 -5.79 -1.29
CA VAL A 27 -4.08 -5.68 -2.68
C VAL A 27 -2.82 -4.83 -2.74
N LEU A 28 -2.82 -3.67 -2.07
CA LEU A 28 -1.64 -2.79 -2.00
C LEU A 28 -0.45 -3.46 -1.33
N LYS A 29 -0.66 -4.09 -0.16
CA LYS A 29 0.37 -4.89 0.52
C LYS A 29 0.89 -6.02 -0.36
N GLY A 30 0.01 -6.72 -1.07
CA GLY A 30 0.39 -7.78 -2.01
C GLY A 30 1.31 -7.26 -3.11
N ALA A 31 0.94 -6.17 -3.77
CA ALA A 31 1.74 -5.57 -4.83
C ALA A 31 3.11 -5.07 -4.33
N LEU A 32 3.16 -4.50 -3.13
CA LEU A 32 4.42 -4.09 -2.49
C LEU A 32 5.32 -5.30 -2.24
N LEU A 33 4.80 -6.39 -1.67
CA LEU A 33 5.58 -7.59 -1.36
C LEU A 33 6.02 -8.40 -2.59
N GLU A 34 5.52 -8.07 -3.79
CA GLU A 34 5.99 -8.64 -5.06
C GLU A 34 7.19 -7.88 -5.64
N SER A 35 7.49 -6.68 -5.14
CA SER A 35 8.64 -5.88 -5.61
C SER A 35 9.93 -6.30 -4.90
N ASP A 36 11.00 -6.50 -5.67
CA ASP A 36 12.34 -6.76 -5.15
C ASP A 36 12.94 -5.53 -4.43
N ASP A 37 12.37 -4.33 -4.64
CA ASP A 37 12.79 -3.08 -3.99
C ASP A 37 12.15 -2.87 -2.60
N VAL A 38 11.31 -3.82 -2.14
CA VAL A 38 10.63 -3.77 -0.83
C VAL A 38 11.23 -4.78 0.13
N ALA A 39 11.90 -4.28 1.16
CA ALA A 39 12.41 -5.11 2.26
C ALA A 39 11.27 -5.63 3.16
N ALA A 40 10.25 -4.79 3.39
CA ALA A 40 9.06 -5.17 4.16
C ALA A 40 7.86 -4.27 3.85
N ALA A 41 6.67 -4.84 3.83
CA ALA A 41 5.42 -4.10 3.80
C ALA A 41 4.35 -4.78 4.66
N THR A 42 3.67 -3.98 5.50
CA THR A 42 2.53 -4.42 6.31
C THR A 42 1.59 -3.26 6.55
N TYR A 43 0.37 -3.54 6.97
CA TYR A 43 -0.52 -2.51 7.49
C TYR A 43 -1.16 -2.98 8.80
N ASP A 44 -1.44 -2.04 9.69
CA ASP A 44 -2.26 -2.25 10.88
C ASP A 44 -3.63 -1.58 10.69
N MET A 45 -4.67 -2.31 11.06
CA MET A 45 -6.05 -1.82 11.11
C MET A 45 -6.80 -2.72 12.10
N ASN A 46 -6.52 -2.55 13.40
CA ASN A 46 -7.16 -3.33 14.45
C ASN A 46 -7.69 -2.43 15.59
N PRO A 47 -8.97 -2.05 15.57
CA PRO A 47 -9.50 -1.13 16.58
C PRO A 47 -9.43 -1.66 18.01
N GLU A 48 -9.44 -2.99 18.22
CA GLU A 48 -9.38 -3.58 19.56
C GLU A 48 -7.96 -3.62 20.15
N GLN A 49 -6.93 -3.74 19.31
CA GLN A 49 -5.54 -3.85 19.73
C GLN A 49 -4.73 -2.57 19.53
N SER A 50 -5.17 -1.69 18.65
CA SER A 50 -4.49 -0.45 18.26
C SER A 50 -5.10 0.78 18.95
N GLY A 51 -5.79 0.58 20.08
CA GLY A 51 -6.32 1.68 20.90
C GLY A 51 -7.47 2.46 20.25
N GLY A 52 -8.27 1.80 19.41
CA GLY A 52 -9.39 2.44 18.70
C GLY A 52 -9.06 2.97 17.31
N GLN A 53 -7.86 2.71 16.78
CA GLN A 53 -7.51 3.05 15.41
C GLN A 53 -8.40 2.29 14.41
N THR A 54 -9.18 3.04 13.63
CA THR A 54 -10.09 2.51 12.62
C THR A 54 -9.53 2.61 11.20
N GLU A 55 -8.58 3.51 10.99
CA GLU A 55 -7.99 3.84 9.69
C GLU A 55 -6.69 3.04 9.52
N PRO A 56 -6.48 2.44 8.35
CA PRO A 56 -5.30 1.63 8.13
C PRO A 56 -4.04 2.49 8.11
N VAL A 57 -3.02 2.04 8.83
CA VAL A 57 -1.66 2.60 8.75
C VAL A 57 -0.76 1.60 8.07
N LEU A 58 -0.27 1.98 6.90
CA LEU A 58 0.68 1.23 6.11
C LEU A 58 2.10 1.57 6.57
N THR A 59 2.90 0.54 6.80
CA THR A 59 4.35 0.63 6.96
C THR A 59 5.01 -0.03 5.75
N VAL A 60 5.87 0.73 5.06
CA VAL A 60 6.70 0.24 3.95
C VAL A 60 8.15 0.54 4.24
N LYS A 61 9.01 -0.45 4.03
CA LYS A 61 10.45 -0.32 4.06
C LYS A 61 11.02 -0.70 2.70
N ALA A 62 11.64 0.26 2.03
CA ALA A 62 12.40 0.03 0.82
C ALA A 62 13.73 -0.65 1.15
N GLU A 63 14.24 -1.47 0.23
CA GLU A 63 15.62 -1.98 0.31
C GLU A 63 16.62 -0.80 0.27
N GLU A 64 16.43 0.12 -0.69
CA GLU A 64 17.18 1.35 -0.85
C GLU A 64 16.27 2.44 -1.45
N GLY A 65 16.64 3.72 -1.26
CA GLY A 65 15.91 4.84 -1.90
C GLY A 65 14.57 5.19 -1.23
N ASP A 66 13.83 6.11 -1.86
CA ASP A 66 12.63 6.71 -1.26
C ASP A 66 11.45 5.72 -1.23
N PRO A 67 10.90 5.38 -0.05
CA PRO A 67 9.75 4.48 0.07
C PRO A 67 8.47 5.02 -0.57
N LEU A 68 8.36 6.33 -0.83
CA LEU A 68 7.23 6.90 -1.59
C LEU A 68 7.26 6.49 -3.06
N ASP A 69 8.44 6.38 -3.67
CA ASP A 69 8.58 5.96 -5.05
C ASP A 69 8.13 4.49 -5.19
N VAL A 70 8.61 3.63 -4.28
CA VAL A 70 8.22 2.23 -4.21
C VAL A 70 6.71 2.05 -3.98
N LEU A 71 6.11 2.89 -3.14
CA LEU A 71 4.66 2.91 -2.93
C LEU A 71 3.89 3.32 -4.20
N ALA A 72 4.38 4.35 -4.91
CA ALA A 72 3.77 4.83 -6.15
C ALA A 72 3.85 3.77 -7.26
N ASP A 73 4.98 3.09 -7.39
CA ASP A 73 5.18 2.02 -8.37
C ASP A 73 4.26 0.82 -8.11
N ALA A 74 4.12 0.41 -6.85
CA ALA A 74 3.18 -0.65 -6.48
C ALA A 74 1.72 -0.27 -6.82
N ALA A 75 1.30 0.96 -6.51
CA ALA A 75 -0.03 1.46 -6.87
C ALA A 75 -0.24 1.55 -8.40
N GLY A 76 0.79 1.97 -9.13
CA GLY A 76 0.81 1.98 -10.59
C GLY A 76 0.60 0.57 -11.17
N SER A 77 1.33 -0.42 -10.67
CA SER A 77 1.21 -1.81 -11.11
C SER A 77 -0.21 -2.38 -10.91
N ILE A 78 -0.89 -2.00 -9.82
CA ILE A 78 -2.28 -2.42 -9.56
C ILE A 78 -3.22 -1.83 -10.62
N THR A 79 -3.01 -0.56 -10.96
CA THR A 79 -3.80 0.13 -11.99
C THR A 79 -3.62 -0.55 -13.35
N GLU A 80 -2.38 -0.83 -13.75
CA GLU A 80 -2.08 -1.54 -15.01
C GLU A 80 -2.72 -2.92 -15.07
N ARG A 81 -2.60 -3.71 -14.00
CA ARG A 81 -3.18 -5.06 -13.93
C ARG A 81 -4.70 -5.04 -13.98
N THR A 82 -5.33 -4.09 -13.29
CA THR A 82 -6.80 -3.97 -13.28
C THR A 82 -7.35 -3.42 -14.60
N ASP A 83 -6.62 -2.52 -15.26
CA ASP A 83 -6.93 -2.08 -16.61
C ASP A 83 -6.83 -3.23 -17.62
N ALA A 84 -5.74 -3.99 -17.59
CA ALA A 84 -5.56 -5.16 -18.45
C ALA A 84 -6.65 -6.21 -18.23
N LEU A 85 -7.03 -6.48 -16.97
CA LEU A 85 -8.13 -7.37 -16.63
C LEU A 85 -9.46 -6.88 -17.19
N ARG A 86 -9.78 -5.59 -17.00
CA ARG A 86 -11.02 -4.97 -17.51
C ARG A 86 -11.12 -5.12 -19.02
N ASP A 87 -10.03 -4.86 -19.73
CA ASP A 87 -10.02 -4.90 -21.19
C ASP A 87 -10.16 -6.33 -21.71
N ALA A 88 -9.50 -7.31 -21.07
CA ALA A 88 -9.67 -8.72 -21.37
C ALA A 88 -11.11 -9.20 -21.15
N VAL A 89 -11.75 -8.78 -20.06
CA VAL A 89 -13.16 -9.13 -19.76
C VAL A 89 -14.12 -8.51 -20.78
N ARG A 90 -13.86 -7.29 -21.27
CA ARG A 90 -14.69 -6.63 -22.28
C ARG A 90 -14.53 -7.21 -23.69
N ALA A 91 -13.41 -7.86 -23.97
CA ALA A 91 -13.14 -8.50 -25.25
C ALA A 91 -13.71 -9.92 -25.36
N ALA A 92 -14.19 -10.50 -24.25
CA ALA A 92 -14.82 -11.83 -24.18
C ALA A 92 -16.33 -11.77 -24.47
#